data_AF-A0A7C6Y0N6-F1
#
_entry.id   AF-A0A7C6Y0N6-F1
#
_cell.length_a   1.000
_cell.length_b   1.000
_cell.length_c   1.000
_cell.angle_alpha   90.00
_cell.angle_beta   90.00
_cell.angle_gamma   90.00
#
_symmetry.space_group_name_H-M   'P 1'
#
loop_
_entity.id
_entity.type
_entity.pdbx_description
1 polymer ?
#
loop_
_entity_poly.entity_id
_entity_poly.type
_entity_poly.pdbx_seq_one_letter_code
_entity_poly.pdbx_strand_id
1 'polypeptide(L)'
;MQLTFEKSSLEDILTVSQWHTADSVREWIYINDWAGFYNAVKDNPGYFLYSVRREKAMVAFIGGEILNSCLALFLIVDPAKHGQGIETAVLCEMVR
;
A
#
# COMPACT_ATOMS: atom_id res chain seq x y z
N MET A 1 0.59 -8.09 16.91
CA MET A 1 0.43 -6.73 16.36
C MET A 1 -0.95 -6.66 15.75
N GLN A 2 -1.79 -5.71 16.14
CA GLN A 2 -3.13 -5.54 15.55
C GLN A 2 -3.02 -4.56 14.39
N LEU A 3 -3.36 -5.02 13.18
CA LEU A 3 -3.41 -4.22 11.97
C LEU A 3 -4.87 -4.06 11.54
N THR A 4 -5.21 -2.91 10.96
CA THR A 4 -6.49 -2.70 10.29
C THR A 4 -6.25 -2.34 8.84
N PHE A 5 -7.12 -2.86 7.96
CA PHE A 5 -7.09 -2.62 6.53
C PHE A 5 -8.30 -1.78 6.15
N GLU A 6 -8.06 -0.60 5.58
CA GLU A 6 -9.10 0.36 5.21
C GLU A 6 -8.95 0.70 3.74
N LYS A 7 -10.06 0.81 2.99
CA LYS A 7 -9.98 1.23 1.59
C LYS A 7 -9.28 2.59 1.53
N SER A 8 -8.23 2.70 0.74
CA SER A 8 -7.41 3.90 0.72
C SER A 8 -8.19 5.12 0.25
N SER A 9 -7.91 6.25 0.89
CA SER A 9 -8.37 7.57 0.46
C SER A 9 -7.28 8.28 -0.36
N LEU A 10 -7.63 9.40 -1.01
CA LEU A 10 -6.62 10.23 -1.68
C LEU A 10 -5.57 10.77 -0.70
N GLU A 11 -5.97 11.11 0.54
CA GLU A 11 -5.06 11.58 1.58
C GLU A 11 -4.00 10.53 1.94
N ASP A 12 -4.41 9.26 2.06
CA ASP A 12 -3.49 8.15 2.30
C ASP A 12 -2.48 8.01 1.16
N ILE A 13 -2.95 8.11 -0.09
CA ILE A 13 -2.08 8.00 -1.26
C ILE A 13 -1.07 9.17 -1.33
N LEU A 14 -1.49 10.37 -0.94
CA LEU A 14 -0.58 11.51 -0.83
C LEU A 14 0.46 11.27 0.29
N THR A 15 0.09 10.58 1.37
CA THR A 15 1.06 10.15 2.40
C THR A 15 2.08 9.16 1.81
N VAL A 16 1.62 8.17 1.04
CA VAL A 16 2.51 7.21 0.34
C VAL A 16 3.45 7.89 -0.64
N SER A 17 2.98 8.94 -1.32
CA SER A 17 3.81 9.72 -2.25
C SER A 17 5.02 10.37 -1.55
N GLN A 18 4.92 10.64 -0.25
CA GLN A 18 6.03 11.15 0.56
C GLN A 18 7.03 10.03 0.86
N TRP A 19 6.59 8.79 1.06
CA TRP A 19 7.47 7.63 1.26
C TRP A 19 8.30 7.30 0.02
N HIS A 20 7.76 7.54 -1.18
CA HIS A 20 8.47 7.39 -2.45
C HIS A 20 9.68 8.33 -2.61
N THR A 21 9.86 9.31 -1.72
CA THR A 21 11.09 10.13 -1.70
C THR A 21 12.29 9.39 -1.10
N ALA A 22 12.06 8.30 -0.35
CA ALA A 22 13.11 7.43 0.15
C ALA A 22 13.61 6.48 -0.95
N ASP A 23 14.94 6.32 -1.06
CA ASP A 23 15.57 5.47 -2.08
C ASP A 23 15.06 4.02 -2.01
N SER A 24 14.83 3.52 -0.80
CA SER A 24 14.30 2.16 -0.55
C SER A 24 12.90 1.91 -1.12
N VAL A 25 12.14 2.94 -1.47
CA VAL A 25 10.82 2.82 -2.11
C VAL A 25 10.89 3.13 -3.60
N ARG A 26 11.65 4.17 -3.98
CA ARG A 26 11.78 4.64 -5.37
C ARG A 26 12.36 3.59 -6.31
N GLU A 27 13.29 2.76 -5.83
CA GLU A 27 13.91 1.71 -6.65
C GLU A 27 12.94 0.58 -7.05
N TRP A 28 11.82 0.44 -6.33
CA TRP A 28 10.91 -0.71 -6.49
C TRP A 28 9.57 -0.34 -7.10
N ILE A 29 9.05 0.87 -6.85
CA ILE A 29 7.73 1.29 -7.34
C ILE A 29 7.83 2.65 -8.02
N TYR A 30 7.81 2.64 -9.35
CA TYR A 30 7.92 3.82 -10.20
C TYR A 30 6.56 4.47 -10.47
N ILE A 31 6.01 5.18 -9.47
CA ILE A 31 4.81 6.00 -9.62
C ILE A 31 5.17 7.46 -9.35
N ASN A 32 5.17 8.27 -10.41
CA ASN A 32 5.48 9.70 -10.34
C ASN A 32 4.25 10.57 -10.06
N ASP A 33 3.06 10.11 -10.48
CA ASP A 33 1.78 10.76 -10.22
C ASP A 33 0.87 9.83 -9.42
N TRP A 34 1.06 9.85 -8.10
CA TRP A 34 0.29 9.04 -7.17
C TRP A 34 -1.20 9.40 -7.15
N ALA A 35 -1.54 10.68 -7.30
CA ALA A 35 -2.93 11.13 -7.33
C ALA A 35 -3.63 10.70 -8.62
N GLY A 36 -2.95 10.80 -9.77
CA GLY A 36 -3.42 10.30 -11.05
C GLY A 36 -3.61 8.79 -11.03
N PHE A 37 -2.62 8.04 -10.52
CA PHE A 37 -2.72 6.59 -10.33
C PHE A 37 -3.96 6.21 -9.51
N TYR A 38 -4.14 6.79 -8.33
CA TYR A 38 -5.30 6.51 -7.48
C TYR A 38 -6.62 6.81 -8.20
N ASN A 39 -6.74 7.97 -8.84
CA ASN A 39 -7.96 8.34 -9.54
C ASN A 39 -8.28 7.42 -10.73
N ALA A 40 -7.26 6.85 -11.38
CA ALA A 40 -7.45 5.90 -12.48
C ALA A 40 -7.98 4.53 -12.01
N VAL A 41 -7.64 4.09 -10.79
CA VAL A 41 -7.90 2.71 -10.35
C VAL A 41 -8.85 2.56 -9.16
N LYS A 42 -9.13 3.62 -8.38
CA LYS A 42 -9.92 3.55 -7.12
C LYS A 42 -11.33 2.95 -7.26
N ASP A 43 -11.91 3.08 -8.44
CA ASP A 43 -13.26 2.60 -8.79
C ASP A 43 -13.21 1.41 -9.76
N ASN A 44 -12.01 0.97 -10.15
CA ASN A 44 -11.83 -0.18 -11.02
C ASN A 44 -11.94 -1.48 -10.19
N PRO A 45 -12.91 -2.37 -10.48
CA PRO A 45 -13.07 -3.62 -9.73
C PRO A 45 -11.92 -4.61 -9.91
N GLY A 46 -11.10 -4.43 -10.94
CA GLY A 46 -9.86 -5.18 -11.14
C GLY A 46 -8.72 -4.71 -10.24
N TYR A 47 -8.90 -3.67 -9.43
CA TYR A 47 -7.87 -3.15 -8.54
C TYR A 47 -8.36 -3.10 -7.10
N PHE A 48 -7.42 -3.29 -6.18
CA PHE A 48 -7.64 -3.06 -4.76
C PHE A 48 -6.54 -2.15 -4.22
N LEU A 49 -6.92 -1.27 -3.30
CA LEU A 49 -6.02 -0.34 -2.63
C LEU A 49 -6.44 -0.22 -1.17
N TYR A 50 -5.56 -0.63 -0.26
CA TYR A 50 -5.79 -0.58 1.17
C TYR A 50 -4.66 0.13 1.92
N SER A 51 -5.07 1.01 2.82
CA SER A 51 -4.22 1.63 3.82
C SER A 51 -4.16 0.70 5.02
N VAL A 52 -2.96 0.34 5.45
CA VAL A 52 -2.75 -0.50 6.63
C VAL A 52 -2.42 0.40 7.80
N ARG A 53 -3.19 0.29 8.88
CA ARG A 53 -2.99 1.08 10.09
C ARG A 53 -2.63 0.23 11.30
N ARG A 54 -1.84 0.83 12.19
CA ARG A 54 -1.55 0.37 13.55
C ARG A 54 -1.85 1.52 14.48
N GLU A 55 -2.79 1.34 15.42
CA GLU A 55 -3.17 2.38 16.40
C GLU A 55 -3.53 3.73 15.71
N LYS A 56 -4.28 3.67 14.60
CA LYS A 56 -4.68 4.79 13.72
C LYS A 56 -3.59 5.39 12.83
N ALA A 57 -2.32 5.15 13.12
CA ALA A 57 -1.23 5.58 12.24
C ALA A 57 -1.16 4.68 11.01
N MET A 58 -1.08 5.28 9.81
CA MET A 58 -0.79 4.53 8.59
C MET A 58 0.65 4.03 8.66
N VAL A 59 0.83 2.72 8.48
CA VAL A 59 2.14 2.05 8.58
C VAL A 59 2.54 1.35 7.30
N ALA A 60 1.57 1.04 6.44
CA ALA A 60 1.83 0.51 5.12
C ALA A 60 0.68 0.85 4.16
N PHE A 61 0.96 0.68 2.88
CA PHE A 61 0.02 0.73 1.78
C PHE A 61 0.17 -0.53 0.96
N ILE A 62 -0.94 -1.22 0.71
CA ILE A 62 -0.97 -2.41 -0.13
C ILE A 62 -1.96 -2.20 -1.24
N GLY A 63 -1.55 -2.54 -2.45
CA GLY A 63 -2.39 -2.44 -3.62
C GLY A 63 -2.02 -3.47 -4.66
N GLY A 64 -2.88 -3.61 -5.66
CA GLY A 64 -2.63 -4.57 -6.70
C GLY A 64 -3.77 -4.72 -7.70
N GLU A 65 -3.52 -5.56 -8.68
CA GLU A 65 -4.45 -5.95 -9.73
C GLU A 65 -4.92 -7.39 -9.51
N ILE A 66 -6.23 -7.57 -9.63
CA ILE A 66 -6.92 -8.86 -9.60
C ILE A 66 -6.98 -9.35 -11.04
N LEU A 67 -6.17 -10.36 -11.33
CA LEU A 67 -6.17 -11.05 -12.61
C LEU A 67 -6.96 -12.35 -12.47
N ASN A 68 -7.48 -12.88 -13.58
CA ASN A 68 -8.40 -14.03 -13.60
C ASN A 68 -7.95 -15.24 -12.75
N SER A 69 -6.64 -15.45 -12.58
CA SER A 69 -6.08 -16.60 -11.84
C SER A 69 -4.95 -16.22 -10.87
N CYS A 70 -4.66 -14.93 -10.69
CA CYS A 70 -3.60 -14.49 -9.78
C CYS A 70 -3.84 -13.06 -9.27
N LEU A 71 -3.20 -12.75 -8.15
CA LEU A 71 -3.17 -11.40 -7.57
C LEU A 71 -1.76 -10.84 -7.79
N ALA A 72 -1.64 -9.77 -8.57
CA ALA A 72 -0.40 -9.02 -8.67
C ALA A 72 -0.45 -7.93 -7.60
N LEU A 73 0.40 -8.01 -6.57
CA LEU A 73 0.38 -7.06 -5.46
C LEU A 73 1.71 -6.32 -5.33
N PHE A 74 1.63 -5.11 -4.80
CA PHE A 74 2.76 -4.35 -4.30
C PHE A 74 2.46 -3.88 -2.87
N LEU A 75 3.52 -3.78 -2.07
CA LEU A 75 3.44 -3.38 -0.67
C LEU A 75 4.50 -2.31 -0.41
N ILE A 76 4.07 -1.19 0.16
CA ILE A 76 4.95 -0.12 0.62
C ILE A 76 4.78 0.01 2.12
N VAL A 77 5.86 -0.16 2.86
CA VAL A 77 5.88 0.12 4.30
C VAL A 77 6.51 1.48 4.53
N ASP A 78 5.93 2.24 5.47
CA ASP A 78 6.50 3.48 5.99
C ASP A 78 8.00 3.27 6.29
N PRO A 79 8.92 3.97 5.58
CA PRO A 79 10.36 3.79 5.77
C PRO A 79 10.81 3.96 7.21
N ALA A 80 10.13 4.81 8.00
CA ALA A 80 10.44 5.00 9.41
C ALA A 80 10.09 3.78 10.29
N LYS A 81 9.41 2.78 9.74
CA LYS A 81 8.94 1.57 10.44
C LYS A 81 9.53 0.28 9.89
N HIS A 82 10.47 0.37 8.94
CA HIS A 82 11.20 -0.78 8.44
C HIS A 82 11.89 -1.55 9.57
N GLY A 83 12.02 -2.87 9.43
CA GLY A 83 12.60 -3.75 10.46
C GLY A 83 11.66 -4.12 11.62
N GLN A 84 10.41 -3.64 11.63
CA GLN A 84 9.42 -3.98 12.67
C GLN A 84 8.53 -5.19 12.32
N GLY A 85 8.83 -5.90 11.22
CA GLY A 85 8.05 -7.05 10.76
C GLY A 85 6.66 -6.71 10.20
N ILE A 86 6.44 -5.45 9.78
CA ILE A 86 5.16 -5.00 9.22
C ILE A 86 4.85 -5.71 7.90
N GLU A 87 5.85 -5.91 7.03
CA GLU A 87 5.65 -6.60 5.75
C GLU A 87 5.11 -8.01 5.95
N THR A 88 5.79 -8.78 6.82
CA THR A 88 5.39 -10.15 7.14
C THR A 88 3.99 -10.19 7.74
N ALA A 89 3.68 -9.29 8.66
CA ALA A 89 2.35 -9.26 9.28
C ALA A 89 1.24 -8.92 8.28
N VAL A 90 1.47 -7.95 7.39
CA VAL A 90 0.51 -7.57 6.33
C VAL A 90 0.25 -8.74 5.39
N LEU A 91 1.31 -9.39 4.89
CA LEU A 91 1.19 -10.52 3.97
C LEU A 91 0.51 -11.72 4.62
N CYS A 92 0.81 -12.02 5.88
CA CYS A 92 0.15 -13.10 6.63
C CYS A 92 -1.35 -12.87 6.82
N GLU A 93 -1.80 -11.63 7.00
CA GLU A 93 -3.24 -11.31 7.09
C GLU A 93 -3.95 -11.42 5.75
N MET A 94 -3.27 -11.13 4.63
CA MET A 94 -3.88 -11.21 3.29
C MET A 94 -4.09 -12.64 2.76
N VAL A 95 -3.28 -13.59 3.21
CA VAL A 95 -3.37 -15.00 2.78
C VAL A 95 -4.26 -15.86 3.68
N ARG A 96 -4.89 -15.25 4.70
CA ARG A 96 -5.85 -15.91 5.59
C ARG A 96 -7.26 -15.84 5.04
#